data_AF-A0A2P2CF58-F1
#
_entry.id   AF-A0A2P2CF58-F1
#
_cell.length_a   1.000
_cell.length_b   1.000
_cell.length_c   1.000
_cell.angle_alpha   90.00
_cell.angle_beta   90.00
_cell.angle_gamma   90.00
#
_symmetry.space_group_name_H-M   'P 1'
#
loop_
_entity.id
_entity.type
_entity.pdbx_description
1 polymer ?
#
loop_
_entity_poly.entity_id
_entity_poly.type
_entity_poly.pdbx_seq_one_letter_code
_entity_poly.pdbx_strand_id
1 'polypeptide(L)'
;MFDVGLLELAVIALVAVVVLGPDKLPDLARQAAQLLHRARNLAHNARDELRTELGPEYADLQLRDLDPRTIVRKHISEAMADFDREQAASRANTLPEGQVPPYDVEAT
;
A
#
# COMPACT_ATOMS: atom_id res chain seq x y z
N MET A 1 -8.40 -19.07 12.92
CA MET A 1 -8.88 -20.05 13.93
C MET A 1 -7.63 -20.67 14.54
N PHE A 2 -7.16 -20.07 15.63
CA PHE A 2 -6.11 -20.58 16.50
C PHE A 2 -6.56 -20.17 17.90
N ASP A 3 -7.13 -21.10 18.65
CA ASP A 3 -7.52 -20.87 20.03
C ASP A 3 -6.30 -21.16 20.90
N VAL A 4 -5.43 -20.16 21.03
CA VAL A 4 -4.17 -20.26 21.75
C VAL A 4 -4.31 -19.52 23.07
N GLY A 5 -4.56 -20.27 24.13
CA GLY A 5 -4.61 -19.76 25.49
C GLY A 5 -3.22 -19.66 26.11
N LEU A 6 -3.19 -19.19 27.37
CA LEU A 6 -1.94 -19.07 28.14
C LEU A 6 -1.24 -20.43 28.33
N LEU A 7 -2.02 -21.52 28.46
CA LEU A 7 -1.48 -22.86 28.68
C LEU A 7 -0.82 -23.40 27.41
N GLU A 8 -1.45 -23.21 26.25
CA GLU A 8 -0.90 -23.59 24.95
C GLU A 8 0.39 -22.84 24.66
N LEU A 9 0.45 -21.53 24.97
CA LEU A 9 1.69 -20.76 24.87
C LEU A 9 2.80 -21.29 25.79
N ALA A 10 2.47 -21.69 27.01
CA ALA A 10 3.44 -22.27 27.93
C ALA A 10 4.02 -23.59 27.40
N VAL A 11 3.18 -24.44 26.81
CA VAL A 11 3.61 -25.70 26.16
C VAL A 11 4.53 -25.41 24.97
N ILE A 12 4.17 -24.44 24.12
CA ILE A 12 5.02 -24.04 22.98
C ILE A 12 6.37 -23.50 23.47
N ALA A 13 6.38 -22.67 24.50
CA ALA A 13 7.61 -22.14 25.10
C ALA A 13 8.48 -23.27 25.67
N LEU A 14 7.87 -24.25 26.37
CA LEU A 14 8.58 -25.42 26.89
C LEU A 14 9.22 -26.23 25.75
N VAL A 15 8.47 -26.50 24.68
CA VAL A 15 9.00 -27.23 23.51
C VAL A 15 10.15 -26.46 22.87
N ALA A 16 10.02 -25.14 22.70
CA ALA A 16 11.09 -24.30 22.18
C ALA A 16 12.35 -24.38 23.05
N VAL A 17 12.20 -24.36 24.37
CA VAL A 17 13.32 -24.51 25.32
C VAL A 17 13.99 -25.86 25.20
N VAL A 18 13.23 -26.94 25.05
CA VAL A 18 13.79 -28.30 24.92
C VAL A 18 14.53 -28.47 23.60
N VAL A 19 13.98 -27.96 22.49
CA VAL A 19 14.55 -28.14 21.15
C VAL A 19 15.78 -27.26 20.93
N LEU A 20 15.72 -25.99 21.33
CA LEU A 20 16.81 -25.03 21.11
C LEU A 20 17.81 -25.00 22.28
N GLY A 21 17.36 -25.36 23.48
CA GLY A 21 18.11 -25.25 24.73
C GLY A 21 17.82 -23.94 25.49
N PRO A 22 17.69 -23.99 26.83
CA PRO A 22 17.39 -22.81 27.65
C PRO A 22 18.47 -21.74 27.57
N ASP A 23 19.73 -22.14 27.38
CA ASP A 23 20.86 -21.21 27.33
C ASP A 23 20.96 -20.48 25.98
N LYS A 24 20.47 -21.09 24.89
CA LYS A 24 20.60 -20.54 23.53
C LYS A 24 19.43 -19.65 23.12
N LEU A 25 18.24 -19.92 23.63
CA LEU A 25 17.05 -19.10 23.40
C LEU A 25 17.24 -17.60 23.69
N PRO A 26 17.77 -17.17 24.85
CA PRO A 26 17.93 -15.74 25.13
C PRO A 26 18.91 -15.07 24.16
N ASP A 27 19.97 -15.77 23.76
CA ASP A 27 20.94 -15.25 22.80
C ASP A 27 20.32 -15.09 21.40
N LEU A 28 19.53 -16.07 20.94
CA LEU A 28 18.82 -16.00 19.66
C LEU A 28 17.76 -14.91 19.65
N ALA A 29 17.00 -14.76 20.74
CA ALA A 29 16.03 -13.68 20.89
C ALA A 29 16.70 -12.30 20.82
N ARG A 30 17.85 -12.13 21.47
CA ARG A 30 18.66 -10.90 21.39
C ARG A 30 19.14 -10.63 19.98
N GLN A 31 19.64 -11.64 19.27
CA GLN A 31 20.10 -11.49 17.89
C GLN A 31 18.95 -11.10 16.96
N ALA A 32 17.80 -11.77 17.07
CA ALA A 32 16.61 -11.43 16.30
C ALA A 32 16.13 -10.00 16.58
N ALA A 33 16.11 -9.60 17.85
CA ALA A 33 15.74 -8.23 18.24
C ALA A 33 16.71 -7.19 17.66
N GLN A 34 18.02 -7.46 17.71
CA GLN A 34 19.02 -6.57 17.11
C GLN A 34 18.87 -6.47 15.59
N LEU A 35 18.61 -7.59 14.90
CA LEU A 35 18.35 -7.60 13.46
C LEU A 35 17.10 -6.79 13.12
N LEU A 36 16.02 -6.98 13.88
CA LEU A 36 14.78 -6.23 13.69
C LEU A 36 15.01 -4.72 13.91
N HIS A 37 15.76 -4.35 14.95
CA HIS A 37 16.10 -2.96 15.22
C HIS A 37 16.92 -2.34 14.08
N ARG A 38 17.94 -3.06 13.60
CA ARG A 38 18.75 -2.62 12.44
C ARG A 38 17.90 -2.46 11.19
N ALA A 39 17.06 -3.43 10.87
CA ALA A 39 16.16 -3.36 9.72
C ALA A 39 15.19 -2.17 9.82
N ARG A 40 14.65 -1.92 11.03
CA ARG A 40 13.78 -0.78 11.29
C ARG A 40 14.50 0.55 11.08
N ASN A 41 15.73 0.67 11.57
CA ASN A 41 16.54 1.88 11.40
C ASN A 41 16.92 2.11 9.93
N LEU A 42 17.32 1.06 9.21
CA LEU A 42 17.58 1.14 7.77
C LEU A 42 16.35 1.63 7.01
N ALA A 43 15.18 1.06 7.31
CA ALA A 43 13.93 1.48 6.68
C ALA A 43 13.56 2.94 7.01
N HIS A 44 13.87 3.43 8.21
CA HIS A 44 13.66 4.83 8.58
C HIS A 44 14.63 5.75 7.83
N ASN A 45 15.92 5.46 7.87
CA ASN A 45 16.94 6.26 7.21
C ASN A 45 16.68 6.37 5.70
N ALA A 46 16.34 5.25 5.04
CA ALA A 46 16.00 5.25 3.62
C ALA A 46 14.79 6.14 3.32
N ARG A 47 13.75 6.14 4.19
CA ARG A 47 12.61 7.05 4.03
C ARG A 47 13.00 8.51 4.21
N ASP A 48 13.87 8.80 5.18
CA ASP A 48 14.33 10.16 5.45
C ASP A 48 15.19 10.70 4.28
N GLU A 49 16.01 9.85 3.67
CA GLU A 49 16.78 10.16 2.46
C GLU A 49 15.85 10.41 1.26
N LEU A 50 14.89 9.52 1.01
CA LEU A 50 13.88 9.71 -0.05
C LEU A 50 13.07 10.99 0.14
N ARG A 51 12.69 11.33 1.37
CA ARG A 51 11.99 12.57 1.70
C ARG A 51 12.84 13.80 1.40
N THR A 52 14.14 13.73 1.66
CA THR A 52 15.08 14.84 1.48
C THR A 52 15.35 15.09 0.00
N GLU A 53 15.49 14.03 -0.80
CA GLU A 53 15.83 14.14 -2.23
C GLU A 53 14.62 14.35 -3.14
N LEU A 54 13.51 13.66 -2.89
CA LEU A 54 12.34 13.65 -3.78
C LEU A 54 11.19 14.55 -3.28
N GLY A 55 11.33 15.13 -2.09
CA GLY A 55 10.33 15.97 -1.46
C GLY A 55 9.29 15.19 -0.63
N PRO A 56 8.45 15.93 0.12
CA PRO A 56 7.57 15.34 1.13
C PRO A 56 6.46 14.43 0.58
N GLU A 57 6.16 14.47 -0.73
CA GLU A 57 5.13 13.60 -1.34
C GLU A 57 5.49 12.11 -1.33
N TYR A 58 6.79 11.75 -1.32
CA TYR A 58 7.24 10.35 -1.31
C TYR A 58 7.59 9.84 0.09
N ALA A 59 7.53 10.71 1.11
CA ALA A 59 7.83 10.39 2.49
C ALA A 59 6.77 9.49 3.15
N ASP A 60 5.52 9.65 2.72
CA ASP A 60 4.35 8.97 3.27
C ASP A 60 3.95 7.72 2.46
N LEU A 61 4.91 7.05 1.79
CA LEU A 61 4.70 5.69 1.31
C LEU A 61 4.48 4.75 2.53
N GLN A 62 3.23 4.71 2.99
CA GLN A 62 2.80 3.86 4.07
C GLN A 62 2.91 2.42 3.56
N LEU A 63 3.56 1.55 4.35
CA LEU A 63 3.62 0.10 4.06
C LEU A 63 2.24 -0.55 3.84
N ARG A 64 1.15 0.15 4.16
CA ARG A 64 -0.23 -0.28 3.91
C ARG A 64 -0.68 -0.07 2.46
N ASP A 65 -0.03 0.84 1.72
CA ASP A 65 -0.11 0.92 0.27
C ASP A 65 0.75 -0.14 -0.43
N LEU A 66 1.57 -0.92 0.28
CA LEU A 66 2.24 -2.10 -0.30
C LEU A 66 1.35 -3.36 -0.31
N ASP A 67 0.04 -3.23 -0.04
CA ASP A 67 -0.92 -4.29 -0.37
C ASP A 67 -1.29 -4.15 -1.86
N PRO A 68 -0.89 -5.09 -2.73
CA PRO A 68 -1.14 -4.99 -4.17
C PRO A 68 -2.63 -4.85 -4.49
N ARG A 69 -3.52 -5.36 -3.63
CA ARG A 69 -4.97 -5.23 -3.80
C ARG A 69 -5.45 -3.80 -3.62
N THR A 70 -4.84 -3.05 -2.70
CA THR A 70 -5.18 -1.66 -2.40
C THR A 70 -4.68 -0.74 -3.51
N ILE A 71 -3.45 -0.94 -4.01
CA ILE A 71 -2.90 -0.20 -5.16
C ILE A 71 -3.79 -0.38 -6.39
N VAL A 72 -4.09 -1.63 -6.74
CA VAL A 72 -4.91 -1.97 -7.92
C VAL A 72 -6.30 -1.38 -7.77
N ARG A 73 -6.91 -1.46 -6.58
CA ARG A 73 -8.22 -0.85 -6.34
C ARG A 73 -8.21 0.67 -6.51
N LYS A 74 -7.18 1.36 -6.00
CA LYS A 74 -7.02 2.82 -6.14
C LYS A 74 -6.89 3.22 -7.62
N HIS A 75 -6.00 2.55 -8.36
CA HIS A 75 -5.78 2.83 -9.79
C HIS A 75 -7.00 2.49 -10.65
N ILE A 76 -7.71 1.40 -10.35
CA ILE A 76 -8.97 1.07 -11.05
C ILE A 76 -10.04 2.11 -10.73
N SER A 77 -10.19 2.52 -9.47
CA SER A 77 -11.20 3.52 -9.10
C SER A 77 -10.94 4.89 -9.71
N GLU A 78 -9.68 5.29 -9.81
CA GLU A 78 -9.25 6.54 -10.44
C GLU A 78 -9.50 6.49 -11.95
N ALA A 79 -9.09 5.41 -12.61
CA ALA A 79 -9.38 5.19 -14.03
C ALA A 79 -10.89 5.21 -14.32
N MET A 80 -11.70 4.53 -13.51
CA MET A 80 -13.16 4.55 -13.65
C MET A 80 -13.75 5.97 -13.48
N ALA A 81 -13.27 6.74 -12.50
CA ALA A 81 -13.71 8.12 -12.29
C ALA A 81 -13.33 9.07 -13.44
N ASP A 82 -12.21 8.81 -14.10
CA ASP A 82 -11.79 9.54 -15.30
C ASP A 82 -12.65 9.16 -16.52
N PHE A 83 -12.91 7.86 -16.72
CA PHE A 83 -13.82 7.39 -17.76
C PHE A 83 -15.25 7.94 -17.62
N ASP A 84 -15.76 8.04 -16.39
CA ASP A 84 -17.08 8.59 -16.12
C ASP A 84 -17.13 10.11 -16.41
N ARG A 85 -16.06 10.85 -16.07
CA ARG A 85 -15.93 12.28 -16.40
C ARG A 85 -15.85 12.53 -17.90
N GLU A 86 -15.06 11.72 -18.61
CA GLU A 86 -14.91 11.77 -20.06
C GLU A 86 -16.23 11.45 -20.78
N GLN A 87 -16.96 10.43 -20.31
CA GLN A 87 -18.29 10.10 -20.82
C GLN A 87 -19.33 11.19 -20.54
N ALA A 88 -19.30 11.79 -19.35
CA ALA A 88 -20.20 12.90 -19.01
C ALA A 88 -19.93 14.13 -19.89
N ALA A 89 -18.66 14.46 -20.13
CA ALA A 89 -18.26 15.53 -21.05
C ALA A 89 -18.67 15.24 -22.50
N SER A 90 -18.50 13.98 -22.94
CA SER A 90 -18.88 13.54 -24.29
C SER A 90 -20.39 13.58 -24.51
N ARG A 91 -21.19 13.15 -23.52
CA ARG A 91 -22.67 13.25 -23.56
C ARG A 91 -23.17 14.69 -23.55
N ALA A 92 -22.44 15.60 -22.92
CA ALA A 92 -22.74 17.03 -22.98
C ALA A 92 -22.44 17.65 -24.35
N ASN A 93 -21.50 17.07 -25.11
CA ASN A 93 -21.09 17.55 -26.44
C ASN A 93 -21.88 16.92 -27.60
N THR A 94 -22.75 15.94 -27.34
CA THR A 94 -23.67 15.41 -28.35
C THR A 94 -24.92 16.28 -28.41
N LEU A 95 -25.18 16.86 -29.59
CA LEU A 95 -26.37 17.67 -29.86
C LEU A 95 -27.65 16.84 -29.63
N PRO A 96 -28.71 17.39 -29.01
CA PRO A 96 -30.00 16.70 -28.86
C PRO A 96 -30.60 16.31 -30.21
N GLU A 97 -31.33 15.20 -30.27
CA GLU A 97 -32.00 14.73 -31.51
C GLU A 97 -32.84 15.87 -32.13
N GLY A 98 -32.50 16.25 -33.36
CA GLY A 98 -33.20 17.29 -34.11
C GLY A 98 -32.48 18.65 -34.22
N GLN A 99 -31.33 18.85 -33.56
CA GLN A 99 -30.49 20.04 -33.82
C GLN A 99 -29.51 19.76 -34.96
N VAL A 100 -29.60 20.57 -36.02
CA VAL A 100 -28.61 20.61 -37.11
C VAL A 100 -27.40 21.43 -36.65
N PRO A 101 -26.17 20.92 -36.85
CA PRO A 101 -24.97 21.64 -36.44
C PRO A 101 -24.87 22.98 -37.18
N PRO A 102 -24.37 24.04 -36.52
CA PRO A 102 -24.20 25.33 -37.14
C PRO A 102 -23.25 25.20 -38.33
N TYR A 103 -23.73 25.55 -39.52
CA TYR A 103 -22.89 25.62 -40.71
C TYR A 103 -22.39 27.05 -40.89
N ASP A 104 -21.08 27.18 -41.11
CA ASP A 104 -20.45 28.45 -41.37
C ASP A 104 -20.63 28.82 -42.85
N VAL A 105 -21.35 29.90 -43.09
CA VAL A 105 -21.66 30.42 -44.42
C VAL A 105 -20.55 31.30 -44.99
N GLU A 106 -19.51 31.63 -44.19
CA GLU A 106 -18.35 32.40 -44.63
C GLU A 106 -17.19 31.51 -45.11
N ALA A 107 -17.37 30.18 -45.08
CA ALA A 107 -16.45 29.25 -45.71
C ALA A 107 -16.66 29.26 -47.24
N THR A 108 -16.08 30.23 -47.95
CA THR A 108 -15.95 30.22 -49.42
C THR A 108 -14.65 30.88 -49.86
#